data_AF-A0A8C2LT61-F1
#
_entry.id   AF-A0A8C2LT61-F1
#
_cell.length_a   1.000
_cell.length_b   1.000
_cell.length_c   1.000
_cell.angle_alpha   90.00
_cell.angle_beta   90.00
_cell.angle_gamma   90.00
#
_symmetry.space_group_name_H-M   'P 1'
#
loop_
_entity.id
_entity.type
_entity.pdbx_description
1 polymer ?
#
loop_
_entity_poly.entity_id
_entity_poly.type
_entity_poly.pdbx_seq_one_letter_code
_entity_poly.pdbx_strand_id
1 'polypeptide(L)'
;MLGFITRPPRQLLSLLCTGNRLPRISVLCTQPRPRAMEVSSSTSWELPLVAVCQVTSTPNKQENFKTCAELVLEAARLGACLAFLPEAFDFIARNPAETLQLSEPLDGDLLGRYSQLARECGIWLSLGGFHERGQDWEQTQKIYNCHVLLNNKGLVVATYRKTHLCDVEIPGQGPMRESNSTMPGTILEPPISTPAGKVGLAICYDMRFPELSLKLAQAGAEILTYPSAFGSVTGPAHWEPVSS
;
A
#
# COMPACT_ATOMS: atom_id res chain seq x y z
N MET A 1 -1.76 -15.19 -6.33
CA MET A 1 -2.03 -15.62 -4.95
C MET A 1 -1.54 -14.49 -4.06
N LEU A 2 -2.43 -13.60 -3.60
CA LEU A 2 -2.03 -12.54 -2.65
C LEU A 2 -1.73 -13.20 -1.30
N GLY A 3 -0.46 -13.21 -0.92
CA GLY A 3 -0.05 -13.58 0.43
C GLY A 3 -0.10 -12.34 1.32
N PHE A 4 -0.98 -12.33 2.31
CA PHE A 4 -0.94 -11.35 3.39
C PHE A 4 0.10 -11.80 4.41
N ILE A 5 1.20 -11.05 4.55
CA ILE A 5 2.19 -11.28 5.60
C ILE A 5 1.88 -10.34 6.75
N THR A 6 1.14 -10.84 7.74
CA THR A 6 1.02 -10.18 9.04
C THR A 6 2.10 -10.77 9.97
N ARG A 7 2.93 -9.93 10.59
CA ARG A 7 3.84 -10.39 11.67
C ARG A 7 3.02 -10.51 12.96
N PRO A 8 2.85 -11.71 13.53
CA PRO A 8 2.24 -11.84 14.85
C PRO A 8 3.20 -11.36 15.94
N PRO A 9 2.69 -10.89 17.09
CA PRO A 9 3.52 -10.55 18.24
C PRO A 9 4.22 -11.80 18.79
N ARG A 10 5.48 -11.66 19.19
CA ARG A 10 6.36 -12.74 19.65
C ARG A 10 5.70 -13.63 20.72
N GLN A 11 5.49 -14.91 20.42
CA GLN A 11 5.28 -15.96 21.42
C GLN A 11 6.19 -17.16 21.14
N LEU A 12 6.65 -17.76 22.24
CA LEU A 12 7.74 -18.73 22.36
C LEU A 12 7.49 -20.07 21.64
N LEU A 13 8.60 -20.70 21.22
CA LEU A 13 8.74 -22.09 20.77
C LEU A 13 8.07 -23.12 21.70
N SER A 14 7.52 -24.21 21.12
CA SER A 14 8.06 -25.57 21.37
C SER A 14 7.49 -26.64 20.42
N LEU A 15 8.44 -27.47 19.93
CA LEU A 15 8.43 -28.86 19.49
C LEU A 15 7.11 -29.59 19.15
N LEU A 16 7.13 -30.37 18.06
CA LEU A 16 7.22 -31.86 18.13
C LEU A 16 7.41 -32.47 16.72
N CYS A 17 8.57 -33.11 16.54
CA CYS A 17 8.87 -34.03 15.45
C CYS A 17 8.49 -35.45 15.87
N THR A 18 7.73 -36.17 15.03
CA THR A 18 7.70 -37.64 14.86
C THR A 18 6.92 -37.89 13.56
N GLY A 19 7.41 -38.52 12.49
CA GLY A 19 8.19 -39.74 12.42
C GLY A 19 7.25 -40.93 12.18
N ASN A 20 6.98 -41.31 10.92
CA ASN A 20 6.79 -42.71 10.51
C ASN A 20 6.72 -42.91 8.99
N ARG A 21 7.59 -43.81 8.50
CA ARG A 21 7.60 -44.37 7.14
C ARG A 21 6.74 -45.62 7.09
N LEU A 22 6.04 -45.85 5.98
CA LEU A 22 5.48 -47.15 5.59
C LEU A 22 5.67 -47.40 4.08
N PRO A 23 5.65 -48.68 3.63
CA PRO A 23 6.53 -49.17 2.57
C PRO A 23 5.96 -49.10 1.16
N ARG A 24 6.86 -49.06 0.17
CA ARG A 24 6.58 -49.18 -1.27
C ARG A 24 6.06 -50.59 -1.59
N ILE A 25 4.87 -50.66 -2.20
CA ILE A 25 4.42 -51.81 -2.99
C ILE A 25 4.48 -51.40 -4.46
N SER A 26 5.38 -52.04 -5.21
CA SER A 26 5.52 -51.89 -6.65
C SER A 26 4.58 -52.85 -7.36
N VAL A 27 3.56 -52.34 -8.05
CA VAL A 27 2.79 -53.09 -9.04
C VAL A 27 3.26 -52.64 -10.42
N LEU A 28 3.94 -53.54 -11.15
CA LEU A 28 4.24 -53.37 -12.57
C LEU A 28 2.95 -53.55 -13.37
N CYS A 29 2.44 -52.47 -13.95
CA CYS A 29 1.48 -52.53 -15.04
C CYS A 29 2.13 -51.84 -16.26
N THR A 30 2.58 -52.64 -17.22
CA THR A 30 3.12 -52.18 -18.50
C THR A 30 1.97 -51.75 -19.40
N GLN A 31 1.78 -50.44 -19.56
CA GLN A 31 0.98 -49.87 -20.63
C GLN A 31 1.91 -49.20 -21.66
N PRO A 32 1.65 -49.32 -22.98
CA PRO A 32 2.49 -48.70 -24.00
C PRO A 32 2.38 -47.17 -23.91
N ARG A 33 3.53 -46.49 -23.79
CA ARG A 33 3.60 -45.03 -23.77
C ARG A 33 3.20 -44.46 -25.13
N PRO A 34 2.20 -43.57 -25.22
CA PRO A 34 2.05 -42.73 -26.41
C PRO A 34 3.28 -41.82 -26.52
N ARG A 35 3.71 -41.62 -27.77
CA ARG A 35 4.86 -40.80 -28.18
C ARG A 35 4.85 -39.47 -27.42
N ALA A 36 5.89 -39.21 -26.63
CA ALA A 36 6.03 -37.96 -25.90
C ALA A 36 6.02 -36.80 -26.92
N MET A 37 4.95 -36.00 -26.90
CA MET A 37 5.01 -34.65 -27.44
C MET A 37 6.00 -33.90 -26.55
N GLU A 38 7.01 -33.31 -27.15
CA GLU A 38 7.87 -32.35 -26.48
C GLU A 38 6.99 -31.24 -25.92
N VAL A 39 6.83 -31.24 -24.60
CA VAL A 39 6.31 -30.10 -23.87
C VAL A 39 7.41 -29.06 -23.96
N SER A 40 7.26 -28.18 -24.95
CA SER A 40 7.92 -26.87 -24.97
C SER A 40 7.81 -26.29 -23.56
N SER A 41 8.96 -26.11 -22.91
CA SER A 41 9.09 -25.45 -21.62
C SER A 41 8.72 -23.98 -21.82
N SER A 42 7.42 -23.71 -21.88
CA SER A 42 6.89 -22.36 -21.90
C SER A 42 7.32 -21.69 -20.61
N THR A 43 8.04 -20.58 -20.77
CA THR A 43 8.40 -19.58 -19.77
C THR A 43 7.40 -19.56 -18.63
N SER A 44 7.83 -19.89 -17.42
CA SER A 44 7.00 -19.70 -16.23
C SER A 44 6.55 -18.25 -16.19
N TRP A 45 5.25 -18.01 -16.35
CA TRP A 45 4.62 -16.72 -16.10
C TRP A 45 4.75 -16.43 -14.60
N GLU A 46 5.92 -15.96 -14.18
CA GLU A 46 6.07 -15.40 -12.85
C GLU A 46 5.23 -14.12 -12.82
N LEU A 47 4.04 -14.22 -12.22
CA LEU A 47 3.20 -13.08 -11.96
C LEU A 47 3.97 -12.08 -11.08
N PRO A 48 3.83 -10.77 -11.33
CA PRO A 48 4.51 -9.77 -10.52
C PRO A 48 4.12 -9.92 -9.05
N LEU A 49 5.11 -10.04 -8.18
CA LEU A 49 4.89 -10.06 -6.74
C LEU A 49 4.78 -8.62 -6.23
N VAL A 50 3.77 -8.34 -5.43
CA VAL A 50 3.62 -7.06 -4.72
C VAL A 50 3.56 -7.29 -3.22
N ALA A 51 3.91 -6.27 -2.44
CA ALA A 51 3.80 -6.29 -1.00
C ALA A 51 2.83 -5.21 -0.52
N VAL A 52 1.92 -5.56 0.39
CA VAL A 52 1.05 -4.59 1.08
C VAL A 52 1.54 -4.50 2.52
N CYS A 53 2.00 -3.33 2.92
CA CYS A 53 2.55 -3.08 4.23
C CYS A 53 1.47 -2.54 5.16
N GLN A 54 1.47 -3.01 6.41
CA GLN A 54 0.61 -2.48 7.46
C GLN A 54 1.49 -1.96 8.60
N VAL A 55 1.23 -0.73 9.03
CA VAL A 55 1.96 -0.08 10.13
C VAL A 55 0.98 0.57 11.12
N THR A 56 1.47 0.85 12.32
CA THR A 56 0.77 1.67 13.30
C THR A 56 1.59 2.93 13.51
N SER A 57 1.35 3.93 12.65
CA SER A 57 2.07 5.19 12.70
C SER A 57 1.80 5.94 13.99
N THR A 58 2.83 6.61 14.49
CA THR A 58 2.77 7.48 15.66
C THR A 58 3.21 8.90 15.28
N PRO A 59 3.29 9.87 16.20
CA PRO A 59 3.89 11.16 15.89
C PRO A 59 5.41 11.09 15.62
N ASN A 60 6.07 9.97 15.92
CA ASN A 60 7.52 9.82 15.74
C ASN A 60 7.87 9.38 14.30
N LYS A 61 8.09 10.37 13.42
CA LYS A 61 8.46 10.15 12.01
C LYS A 61 9.67 9.24 11.81
N GLN A 62 10.66 9.31 12.71
CA GLN A 62 11.88 8.51 12.59
C GLN A 62 11.61 7.02 12.82
N GLU A 63 10.84 6.68 13.86
CA GLU A 63 10.47 5.28 14.15
C GLU A 63 9.47 4.73 13.10
N ASN A 64 8.55 5.57 12.62
CA ASN A 64 7.65 5.19 11.53
C ASN A 64 8.43 4.88 10.25
N PHE A 65 9.38 5.75 9.86
CA PHE A 65 10.25 5.50 8.71
C PHE A 65 11.03 4.21 8.87
N LYS A 66 11.63 3.98 10.04
CA LYS A 66 12.40 2.76 10.31
C LYS A 66 11.54 1.51 10.11
N THR A 67 10.33 1.52 10.65
CA THR A 67 9.37 0.42 10.51
C THR A 67 8.98 0.19 9.05
N CYS A 68 8.65 1.26 8.32
CA CYS A 68 8.34 1.17 6.89
C CYS A 68 9.52 0.66 6.07
N ALA A 69 10.74 1.14 6.35
CA ALA A 69 11.96 0.73 5.68
C ALA A 69 12.26 -0.76 5.88
N GLU A 70 12.08 -1.28 7.11
CA GLU A 70 12.23 -2.71 7.39
C GLU A 70 11.24 -3.58 6.58
N LEU A 71 10.00 -3.13 6.43
CA LEU A 71 8.98 -3.82 5.63
C LEU A 71 9.31 -3.78 4.14
N VAL A 72 9.75 -2.62 3.63
CA VAL A 72 10.16 -2.46 2.22
C VAL A 72 11.39 -3.30 1.89
N LEU A 73 12.39 -3.34 2.79
CA LEU A 73 13.57 -4.19 2.64
C LEU A 73 13.19 -5.67 2.58
N GLU A 74 12.26 -6.11 3.44
CA GLU A 74 11.77 -7.48 3.41
C GLU A 74 10.99 -7.79 2.12
N ALA A 75 10.14 -6.85 1.67
CA ALA A 75 9.42 -6.99 0.41
C ALA A 75 10.38 -7.15 -0.78
N ALA A 76 11.43 -6.32 -0.85
CA ALA A 76 12.45 -6.42 -1.87
C ALA A 76 13.23 -7.75 -1.78
N ARG A 77 13.58 -8.20 -0.56
CA ARG A 77 14.24 -9.50 -0.32
C ARG A 77 13.40 -10.68 -0.82
N LEU A 78 12.07 -10.57 -0.73
CA LEU A 78 11.13 -11.58 -1.22
C LEU A 78 10.84 -11.47 -2.73
N GLY A 79 11.39 -10.48 -3.42
CA GLY A 79 11.24 -10.29 -4.87
C GLY A 79 10.01 -9.48 -5.28
N ALA A 80 9.40 -8.71 -4.36
CA ALA A 80 8.31 -7.81 -4.73
C ALA A 80 8.82 -6.71 -5.67
N CYS A 81 8.04 -6.37 -6.72
CA CYS A 81 8.37 -5.30 -7.66
C CYS A 81 7.79 -3.94 -7.24
N LEU A 82 6.77 -3.94 -6.37
CA LEU A 82 6.09 -2.77 -5.83
C LEU A 82 5.63 -3.05 -4.39
N ALA A 83 5.92 -2.13 -3.47
CA ALA A 83 5.41 -2.15 -2.11
C ALA A 83 4.43 -0.98 -1.86
N PHE A 84 3.28 -1.29 -1.26
CA PHE A 84 2.24 -0.33 -0.91
C PHE A 84 2.28 -0.04 0.59
N LEU A 85 2.57 1.22 0.96
CA LEU A 85 2.43 1.73 2.32
C LEU A 85 1.04 2.32 2.53
N PRO A 86 0.49 2.30 3.77
CA PRO A 86 -0.85 2.79 4.04
C PRO A 86 -0.94 4.32 4.01
N GLU A 87 -2.16 4.85 4.17
CA GLU A 87 -2.39 6.27 4.45
C GLU A 87 -1.71 6.63 5.79
N ALA A 88 -1.20 7.86 5.91
CA ALA A 88 -0.53 8.36 7.12
C ALA A 88 0.64 7.48 7.60
N PHE A 89 1.35 6.84 6.66
CA PHE A 89 2.54 6.03 6.96
C PHE A 89 3.71 6.89 7.52
N ASP A 90 3.73 8.18 7.20
CA ASP A 90 4.72 9.14 7.65
C ASP A 90 4.56 9.46 9.14
N PHE A 91 3.34 9.80 9.58
CA PHE A 91 2.96 9.97 10.97
C PHE A 91 1.45 10.02 11.18
N ILE A 92 1.02 9.75 12.42
CA ILE A 92 -0.30 10.13 12.93
C ILE A 92 -0.07 11.04 14.12
N ALA A 93 -0.47 12.30 13.99
CA ALA A 93 -0.28 13.31 15.02
C ALA A 93 -1.32 13.18 16.14
N ARG A 94 -1.04 13.81 17.28
CA ARG A 94 -1.94 13.87 18.44
C ARG A 94 -3.07 14.89 18.26
N ASN A 95 -2.85 15.89 17.43
CA ASN A 95 -3.79 16.97 17.16
C ASN A 95 -3.48 17.67 15.82
N PRO A 96 -4.40 18.48 15.29
CA PRO A 96 -4.20 19.16 14.00
C PRO A 96 -3.00 20.11 13.95
N ALA A 97 -2.67 20.81 15.04
CA ALA A 97 -1.52 21.72 15.05
C ALA A 97 -0.20 20.96 14.90
N GLU A 98 -0.08 19.80 15.54
CA GLU A 98 1.07 18.90 15.37
C GLU A 98 1.11 18.32 13.94
N THR A 99 -0.04 18.01 13.31
CA THR A 99 -0.07 17.63 11.89
C THR A 99 0.55 18.70 11.00
N LEU A 100 0.16 19.96 11.19
CA LEU A 100 0.71 21.09 10.45
C LEU A 100 2.21 21.27 10.71
N GLN A 101 2.68 21.03 11.93
CA GLN A 101 4.10 21.14 12.28
C GLN A 101 4.96 20.03 11.65
N LEU A 102 4.46 18.79 11.64
CA LEU A 102 5.18 17.61 11.18
C LEU A 102 5.14 17.40 9.66
N SER A 103 4.21 18.05 8.95
CA SER A 103 4.10 17.95 7.49
C SER A 103 5.32 18.52 6.76
N GLU A 104 5.57 18.02 5.56
CA GLU A 104 6.71 18.42 4.72
C GLU A 104 6.25 18.63 3.27
N PRO A 105 6.95 19.46 2.47
CA PRO A 105 6.74 19.47 1.03
C PRO A 105 7.28 18.18 0.38
N LEU A 106 6.93 17.92 -0.88
CA LEU A 106 7.40 16.73 -1.59
C LEU A 106 8.92 16.74 -1.89
N ASP A 107 9.60 17.87 -1.80
CA ASP A 107 11.06 17.95 -1.85
C ASP A 107 11.71 17.90 -0.46
N GLY A 108 10.94 17.58 0.59
CA GLY A 108 11.41 17.46 1.96
C GLY A 108 12.25 16.21 2.25
N ASP A 109 12.92 16.24 3.40
CA ASP A 109 13.86 15.20 3.85
C ASP A 109 13.23 13.81 3.91
N LEU A 110 11.98 13.69 4.39
CA LEU A 110 11.34 12.38 4.53
C LEU A 110 11.09 11.74 3.18
N LEU A 111 10.58 12.49 2.18
CA LEU A 111 10.38 11.93 0.85
C LEU A 111 11.72 11.58 0.21
N GLY A 112 12.76 12.40 0.40
CA GLY A 112 14.13 12.10 -0.03
C GLY A 112 14.64 10.74 0.48
N ARG A 113 14.34 10.39 1.74
CA ARG A 113 14.70 9.09 2.31
C ARG A 113 13.94 7.93 1.69
N TYR A 114 12.65 8.09 1.36
CA TYR A 114 11.90 7.05 0.63
C TYR A 114 12.36 6.90 -0.81
N SER A 115 12.72 8.00 -1.48
CA SER A 115 13.33 7.98 -2.80
C SER A 115 14.66 7.22 -2.79
N GLN A 116 15.50 7.45 -1.78
CA GLN A 116 16.73 6.68 -1.59
C GLN A 116 16.45 5.20 -1.34
N LEU A 117 15.51 4.89 -0.44
CA LEU A 117 15.11 3.51 -0.12
C LEU A 117 14.62 2.74 -1.36
N ALA A 118 13.75 3.35 -2.18
CA ALA A 118 13.25 2.77 -3.41
C ALA A 118 14.40 2.42 -4.37
N ARG A 119 15.36 3.34 -4.52
CA ARG A 119 16.55 3.18 -5.37
C ARG A 119 17.48 2.08 -4.86
N GLU A 120 17.75 2.04 -3.56
CA GLU A 120 18.63 1.04 -2.94
C GLU A 120 18.03 -0.36 -2.99
N CYS A 121 16.72 -0.47 -2.78
CA CYS A 121 16.00 -1.75 -2.86
C CYS A 121 15.68 -2.17 -4.29
N GLY A 122 15.78 -1.26 -5.27
CA GLY A 122 15.40 -1.52 -6.66
C GLY A 122 13.90 -1.79 -6.85
N ILE A 123 13.05 -1.28 -5.95
CA ILE A 123 11.61 -1.54 -5.91
C ILE A 123 10.81 -0.25 -6.11
N TRP A 124 9.60 -0.34 -6.68
CA TRP A 124 8.65 0.78 -6.67
C TRP A 124 8.00 0.92 -5.30
N LEU A 125 7.60 2.14 -4.93
CA LEU A 125 6.88 2.42 -3.68
C LEU A 125 5.61 3.20 -3.97
N SER A 126 4.48 2.72 -3.45
CA SER A 126 3.25 3.48 -3.28
C SER A 126 3.23 4.00 -1.85
N LEU A 127 3.33 5.31 -1.70
CA LEU A 127 3.31 6.03 -0.44
C LEU A 127 1.89 6.56 -0.22
N GLY A 128 1.07 5.79 0.49
CA GLY A 128 -0.38 5.84 0.37
C GLY A 128 -1.13 7.05 0.93
N GLY A 129 -0.44 8.04 1.49
CA GLY A 129 -1.07 9.23 2.05
C GLY A 129 -0.09 10.03 2.90
N PHE A 130 0.81 10.74 2.23
CA PHE A 130 1.80 11.64 2.82
C PHE A 130 1.15 12.99 3.17
N HIS A 131 1.49 13.53 4.34
CA HIS A 131 1.02 14.86 4.77
C HIS A 131 1.84 15.95 4.06
N GLU A 132 1.40 16.32 2.85
CA GLU A 132 2.08 17.24 1.96
C GLU A 132 1.77 18.71 2.30
N ARG A 133 2.81 19.53 2.43
CA ARG A 133 2.68 21.00 2.30
C ARG A 133 2.68 21.37 0.83
N GLY A 134 1.52 21.81 0.32
CA GLY A 134 1.38 22.27 -1.06
C GLY A 134 2.05 23.63 -1.30
N GLN A 135 2.10 24.05 -2.56
CA GLN A 135 2.65 25.36 -2.96
C GLN A 135 1.84 26.55 -2.41
N ASP A 136 0.57 26.30 -2.08
CA ASP A 136 -0.39 27.20 -1.46
C ASP A 136 -0.36 27.19 0.07
N TRP A 137 0.66 26.57 0.68
CA TRP A 137 0.83 26.46 2.13
C TRP A 137 0.82 27.83 2.82
N GLU A 138 1.59 28.79 2.33
CA GLU A 138 1.71 30.12 2.94
C GLU A 138 0.37 30.87 2.99
N GLN A 139 -0.53 30.57 2.06
CA GLN A 139 -1.85 31.20 1.94
C GLN A 139 -2.92 30.45 2.74
N THR A 140 -2.87 29.13 2.76
CA THR A 140 -3.94 28.28 3.29
C THR A 140 -3.67 27.78 4.70
N GLN A 141 -2.39 27.57 5.06
CA GLN A 141 -1.96 26.86 6.25
C GLN A 141 -2.65 25.50 6.41
N LYS A 142 -2.95 24.83 5.29
CA LYS A 142 -3.54 23.50 5.23
C LYS A 142 -2.66 22.59 4.38
N ILE A 143 -2.67 21.31 4.72
CA ILE A 143 -1.91 20.28 4.02
C ILE A 143 -2.77 19.60 2.95
N TYR A 144 -2.17 18.71 2.17
CA TYR A 144 -2.86 17.71 1.38
C TYR A 144 -2.55 16.31 1.91
N ASN A 145 -3.51 15.40 1.76
CA ASN A 145 -3.30 13.97 1.91
C ASN A 145 -2.92 13.42 0.53
N CYS A 146 -1.63 13.14 0.33
CA CYS A 146 -1.04 12.92 -0.99
C CYS A 146 -0.52 11.50 -1.16
N HIS A 147 -1.12 10.74 -2.06
CA HIS A 147 -0.62 9.44 -2.49
C HIS A 147 0.50 9.67 -3.52
N VAL A 148 1.72 9.31 -3.16
CA VAL A 148 2.91 9.48 -4.03
C VAL A 148 3.35 8.12 -4.56
N LEU A 149 3.60 8.02 -5.86
CA LEU A 149 4.18 6.83 -6.49
C LEU A 149 5.64 7.10 -6.88
N LEU A 150 6.55 6.31 -6.32
CA LEU A 150 7.97 6.32 -6.63
C LEU A 150 8.33 5.10 -7.49
N ASN A 151 9.14 5.31 -8.52
CA ASN A 151 9.74 4.20 -9.26
C ASN A 151 11.01 3.65 -8.58
N ASN A 152 11.54 2.55 -9.10
CA ASN A 152 12.77 1.90 -8.62
C ASN A 152 14.06 2.74 -8.79
N LYS A 153 13.99 3.93 -9.38
CA LYS A 153 15.09 4.90 -9.42
C LYS A 153 14.96 5.97 -8.33
N GLY A 154 13.91 5.91 -7.52
CA GLY A 154 13.58 6.91 -6.51
C GLY A 154 12.96 8.18 -7.09
N LEU A 155 12.39 8.12 -8.30
CA LEU A 155 11.74 9.28 -8.91
C LEU A 155 10.23 9.23 -8.64
N VAL A 156 9.66 10.39 -8.30
CA VAL A 156 8.20 10.59 -8.28
C VAL A 156 7.70 10.49 -9.72
N VAL A 157 6.85 9.50 -9.97
CA VAL A 157 6.23 9.28 -11.30
C VAL A 157 4.76 9.70 -11.35
N ALA A 158 4.12 9.80 -10.19
CA ALA A 158 2.76 10.32 -10.05
C ALA A 158 2.49 10.76 -8.61
N THR A 159 1.55 11.70 -8.47
CA THR A 159 0.97 12.09 -7.19
C THR A 159 -0.55 12.18 -7.34
N TYR A 160 -1.26 11.90 -6.27
CA TYR A 160 -2.70 12.06 -6.20
C TYR A 160 -3.06 12.66 -4.84
N ARG A 161 -3.69 13.84 -4.85
CA ARG A 161 -4.19 14.48 -3.63
C ARG A 161 -5.65 14.04 -3.43
N LYS A 162 -5.95 13.51 -2.24
CA LYS A 162 -7.28 12.99 -1.87
C LYS A 162 -8.38 13.97 -2.23
N THR A 163 -9.33 13.53 -3.05
CA THR A 163 -10.41 14.40 -3.55
C THR A 163 -11.59 14.45 -2.58
N HIS A 164 -11.87 13.35 -1.88
CA HIS A 164 -12.97 13.28 -0.91
C HIS A 164 -12.42 13.27 0.52
N LEU A 165 -12.52 14.40 1.20
CA LEU A 165 -12.11 14.52 2.60
C LEU A 165 -13.18 13.91 3.52
N CYS A 166 -12.71 13.26 4.59
CA CYS A 166 -13.56 12.58 5.56
C CYS A 166 -14.13 13.58 6.58
N ASP A 167 -15.27 14.18 6.21
CA ASP A 167 -16.07 15.02 7.07
C ASP A 167 -17.35 14.25 7.46
N VAL A 168 -17.33 13.61 8.63
CA VAL A 168 -18.43 12.74 9.09
C VAL A 168 -18.80 13.04 10.53
N GLU A 169 -20.10 12.94 10.80
CA GLU A 169 -20.63 13.00 12.16
C GLU A 169 -21.10 11.59 12.55
N ILE A 170 -20.34 10.97 13.46
CA ILE A 170 -20.68 9.64 13.95
C ILE A 170 -21.35 9.82 15.32
N PRO A 171 -22.63 9.41 15.48
CA PRO A 171 -23.31 9.47 16.76
C PRO A 171 -22.47 8.82 17.87
N GLY A 172 -22.18 9.58 18.93
CA GLY A 172 -21.40 9.11 20.08
C GLY A 172 -19.87 9.18 19.97
N GLN A 173 -19.30 9.59 18.82
CA GLN A 173 -17.84 9.69 18.61
C GLN A 173 -17.36 11.13 18.33
N GLY A 174 -18.29 12.11 18.32
CA GLY A 174 -17.99 13.48 17.93
C GLY A 174 -17.79 13.65 16.42
N PRO A 175 -17.75 14.89 15.90
CA PRO A 175 -17.51 15.15 14.49
C PRO A 175 -16.04 14.88 14.15
N MET A 176 -15.81 14.16 13.05
CA MET A 176 -14.50 14.08 12.39
C MET A 176 -14.53 15.01 11.18
N ARG A 177 -13.60 15.97 11.14
CA ARG A 177 -13.53 17.01 10.10
C ARG A 177 -12.11 17.10 9.55
N GLU A 178 -11.77 16.23 8.59
CA GLU A 178 -10.48 16.25 7.90
C GLU A 178 -10.25 17.61 7.20
N SER A 179 -11.32 18.24 6.70
CA SER A 179 -11.29 19.53 6.02
C SER A 179 -10.79 20.71 6.87
N ASN A 180 -10.72 20.57 8.20
CA ASN A 180 -10.21 21.61 9.10
C ASN A 180 -8.71 21.89 8.87
N SER A 181 -7.93 20.86 8.58
CA SER A 181 -6.47 20.97 8.39
C SER A 181 -5.99 20.55 7.00
N THR A 182 -6.88 19.98 6.17
CA THR A 182 -6.53 19.40 4.88
C THR A 182 -7.33 20.03 3.75
N MET A 183 -6.69 20.27 2.61
CA MET A 183 -7.32 20.72 1.36
C MET A 183 -7.63 19.51 0.45
N PRO A 184 -8.79 19.52 -0.24
CA PRO A 184 -9.08 18.48 -1.23
C PRO A 184 -8.22 18.68 -2.48
N GLY A 185 -7.81 17.58 -3.09
CA GLY A 185 -7.28 17.58 -4.45
C GLY A 185 -8.35 17.93 -5.48
N THR A 186 -7.92 18.40 -6.65
CA THR A 186 -8.82 18.82 -7.75
C THR A 186 -8.63 18.00 -9.03
N ILE A 187 -7.65 17.11 -9.04
CA ILE A 187 -7.23 16.35 -10.23
C ILE A 187 -7.25 14.86 -9.88
N LEU A 188 -7.85 14.07 -10.77
CA LEU A 188 -7.76 12.61 -10.76
C LEU A 188 -6.84 12.19 -11.91
N GLU A 189 -5.67 11.67 -11.58
CA GLU A 189 -4.69 11.20 -12.56
C GLU A 189 -5.15 9.91 -13.26
N PRO A 190 -4.81 9.70 -14.54
CA PRO A 190 -5.02 8.43 -15.20
C PRO A 190 -4.16 7.31 -14.54
N PRO A 191 -4.53 6.03 -14.72
CA PRO A 191 -3.79 4.92 -14.17
C PRO A 191 -2.33 4.86 -14.65
N ILE A 192 -1.40 4.64 -13.73
CA ILE A 192 0.04 4.68 -13.99
C ILE A 192 0.54 3.28 -14.33
N SER A 193 1.28 3.14 -15.43
CA SER A 193 1.90 1.87 -15.79
C SER A 193 3.07 1.55 -14.85
N THR A 194 2.97 0.42 -14.14
CA THR A 194 3.98 -0.06 -13.20
C THR A 194 4.40 -1.50 -13.55
N PRO A 195 5.47 -2.05 -12.96
CA PRO A 195 5.81 -3.47 -13.10
C PRO A 195 4.72 -4.43 -12.59
N ALA A 196 3.76 -3.97 -11.78
CA ALA A 196 2.63 -4.76 -11.30
C ALA A 196 1.38 -4.65 -12.19
N GLY A 197 1.38 -3.76 -13.20
CA GLY A 197 0.22 -3.40 -14.01
C GLY A 197 -0.12 -1.91 -13.88
N LYS A 198 -1.24 -1.49 -14.48
CA LYS A 198 -1.76 -0.12 -14.43
C LYS A 198 -2.47 0.17 -13.11
N VAL A 199 -1.85 1.00 -12.29
CA VAL A 199 -2.31 1.34 -10.94
C VAL A 199 -3.08 2.66 -10.95
N GLY A 200 -4.35 2.64 -10.56
CA GLY A 200 -5.16 3.82 -10.27
C GLY A 200 -5.03 4.25 -8.81
N LEU A 201 -4.74 5.53 -8.58
CA LEU A 201 -4.48 6.09 -7.25
C LEU A 201 -5.76 6.67 -6.64
N ALA A 202 -6.04 6.29 -5.40
CA ALA A 202 -7.08 6.86 -4.55
C ALA A 202 -6.61 6.75 -3.08
N ILE A 203 -7.36 7.32 -2.14
CA ILE A 203 -7.04 7.25 -0.70
C ILE A 203 -8.32 7.08 0.12
N CYS A 204 -8.38 6.03 0.93
CA CYS A 204 -9.34 5.87 2.03
C CYS A 204 -10.78 6.24 1.66
N TYR A 205 -11.26 7.39 2.12
CA TYR A 205 -12.63 7.86 1.96
C TYR A 205 -13.10 7.95 0.49
N ASP A 206 -12.18 8.06 -0.47
CA ASP A 206 -12.49 7.97 -1.91
C ASP A 206 -13.20 6.66 -2.28
N MET A 207 -12.98 5.57 -1.54
CA MET A 207 -13.62 4.27 -1.81
C MET A 207 -15.15 4.31 -1.67
N ARG A 208 -15.69 5.33 -0.99
CA ARG A 208 -17.14 5.51 -0.84
C ARG A 208 -17.80 6.15 -2.07
N PHE A 209 -17.01 6.60 -3.04
CA PHE A 209 -17.47 7.33 -4.22
C PHE A 209 -17.21 6.46 -5.46
N PRO A 210 -18.18 5.61 -5.85
CA PRO A 210 -17.98 4.64 -6.93
C PRO A 210 -17.62 5.29 -8.27
N GLU A 211 -18.01 6.55 -8.49
CA GLU A 211 -17.67 7.32 -9.68
C GLU A 211 -16.16 7.45 -9.89
N LEU A 212 -15.38 7.53 -8.80
CA LEU A 212 -13.91 7.57 -8.87
C LEU A 212 -13.36 6.22 -9.36
N SER A 213 -13.83 5.11 -8.78
CA SER A 213 -13.45 3.75 -9.21
C SER A 213 -13.79 3.52 -10.68
N LEU A 214 -15.01 3.90 -11.07
CA LEU A 214 -15.50 3.73 -12.44
C LEU A 214 -14.67 4.54 -13.43
N LYS A 215 -14.32 5.79 -13.12
CA LYS A 215 -13.44 6.61 -13.97
C LYS A 215 -12.05 5.99 -14.14
N LEU A 216 -11.44 5.51 -13.05
CA LEU A 216 -10.13 4.86 -13.12
C LEU A 216 -10.18 3.55 -13.92
N ALA A 217 -11.22 2.73 -13.73
CA ALA A 217 -11.43 1.49 -14.47
C ALA A 217 -11.65 1.76 -15.97
N GLN A 218 -12.48 2.75 -16.32
CA GLN A 218 -12.71 3.17 -17.72
C GLN A 218 -11.42 3.72 -18.37
N ALA A 219 -10.55 4.36 -17.59
CA ALA A 219 -9.23 4.79 -18.02
C ALA A 219 -8.20 3.63 -18.11
N GLY A 220 -8.61 2.40 -17.83
CA GLY A 220 -7.80 1.19 -18.00
C GLY A 220 -6.97 0.80 -16.78
N ALA A 221 -7.42 1.14 -15.56
CA ALA A 221 -6.80 0.62 -14.34
C ALA A 221 -6.96 -0.91 -14.26
N GLU A 222 -5.87 -1.60 -13.96
CA GLU A 222 -5.85 -3.04 -13.65
C GLU A 222 -5.84 -3.26 -12.12
N ILE A 223 -5.34 -2.28 -11.38
CA ILE A 223 -5.26 -2.27 -9.91
C ILE A 223 -5.82 -0.93 -9.43
N LEU A 224 -6.79 -0.96 -8.52
CA LEU A 224 -7.24 0.22 -7.77
C LEU A 224 -6.66 0.17 -6.36
N THR A 225 -6.17 1.29 -5.86
CA THR A 225 -5.56 1.36 -4.52
C THR A 225 -6.34 2.27 -3.60
N TYR A 226 -6.60 1.79 -2.37
CA TYR A 226 -7.20 2.57 -1.28
C TYR A 226 -6.35 2.43 -0.01
N PRO A 227 -5.09 2.91 -0.01
CA PRO A 227 -4.34 3.09 1.23
C PRO A 227 -5.19 3.87 2.23
N SER A 228 -5.29 3.37 3.46
CA SER A 228 -6.27 3.87 4.42
C SER A 228 -5.81 3.75 5.87
N ALA A 229 -6.33 4.64 6.72
CA ALA A 229 -6.26 4.58 8.18
C ALA A 229 -7.69 4.60 8.76
N PHE A 230 -8.44 3.50 8.58
CA PHE A 230 -9.81 3.40 9.11
C PHE A 230 -9.82 3.41 10.64
N GLY A 231 -10.73 4.21 11.21
CA GLY A 231 -11.00 4.20 12.64
C GLY A 231 -11.58 2.87 13.11
N SER A 232 -11.39 2.55 14.39
CA SER A 232 -11.85 1.29 15.01
C SER A 232 -13.37 1.07 14.95
N VAL A 233 -14.15 2.14 14.73
CA VAL A 233 -15.61 2.08 14.61
C VAL A 233 -16.06 1.86 13.17
N THR A 234 -15.47 2.57 12.22
CA THR A 234 -15.90 2.51 10.81
C THR A 234 -15.29 1.33 10.06
N GLY A 235 -14.11 0.86 10.47
CA GLY A 235 -13.42 -0.29 9.89
C GLY A 235 -14.27 -1.57 9.90
N PRO A 236 -14.72 -2.06 11.07
CA PRO A 236 -15.46 -3.32 11.16
C PRO A 236 -16.78 -3.34 10.37
N ALA A 237 -17.42 -2.19 10.17
CA ALA A 237 -18.72 -2.10 9.50
C ALA A 237 -18.63 -1.88 7.99
N HIS A 238 -17.53 -1.29 7.49
CA HIS A 238 -17.46 -0.80 6.11
C HIS A 238 -16.20 -1.21 5.35
N TRP A 239 -15.16 -1.73 6.01
CA TRP A 239 -13.93 -2.06 5.31
C TRP A 239 -14.16 -3.18 4.31
N GLU A 240 -14.57 -4.38 4.75
CA GLU A 240 -14.81 -5.50 3.84
C GLU A 240 -15.88 -5.19 2.78
N PRO A 241 -17.07 -4.66 3.12
CA PRO A 241 -18.13 -4.45 2.12
C PRO A 241 -17.84 -3.35 1.09
N VAL A 242 -16.92 -2.43 1.38
CA VAL A 242 -16.58 -1.33 0.47
C VAL A 242 -15.22 -1.57 -0.23
N SER A 243 -14.38 -2.46 0.30
CA SER A 243 -13.08 -2.83 -0.31
C SER A 243 -13.15 -4.07 -1.22
N SER A 244 -14.25 -4.82 -1.17
CA SER A 244 -14.54 -5.99 -2.02
C SER A 244 -15.24 -5.61 -3.32
#